data_AF-A0A1M3HGY3-F1
#
_entry.id   AF-A0A1M3HGY3-F1
#
_cell.length_a   1.000
_cell.length_b   1.000
_cell.length_c   1.000
_cell.angle_alpha   90.00
_cell.angle_beta   90.00
_cell.angle_gamma   90.00
#
_symmetry.space_group_name_H-M   'P 1'
#
loop_
_entity.id
_entity.type
_entity.pdbx_description
1 polymer ?
#
loop_
_entity_poly.entity_id
_entity_poly.type
_entity_poly.pdbx_seq_one_letter_code
_entity_poly.pdbx_strand_id
1 'polypeptide(L)'
;MKLHTCYLCDTLITAENKTTEHIILNAIGGRLKAGYLLCRSCNSTAGHRADAALAKQLEALMALLGIERERGDIPVLKGGKSEDGKEYDFHGEKIVPSKPVFTQTDEGTKKHISISARSIREMEAMLRSLAKKYPVIDVAEAMKQSV
;
A
#
# COMPACT_ATOMS: atom_id res chain seq x y z
N MET A 1 40.09 3.70 19.65
CA MET A 1 39.02 3.32 18.71
C MET A 1 38.10 2.34 19.44
N LYS A 2 36.78 2.55 19.50
CA LYS A 2 35.87 1.57 20.12
C LYS A 2 35.67 0.42 19.14
N LEU A 3 35.88 -0.81 19.61
CA LEU A 3 35.54 -2.03 18.88
C LEU A 3 34.06 -2.34 19.14
N HIS A 4 33.31 -2.60 18.08
CA HIS A 4 31.90 -2.96 18.15
C HIS A 4 31.73 -4.41 17.70
N THR A 5 31.01 -5.22 18.46
CA THR A 5 30.69 -6.60 18.12
C THR A 5 29.23 -6.72 17.70
N CYS A 6 28.95 -7.59 16.74
CA CYS A 6 27.60 -7.91 16.32
C CYS A 6 26.83 -8.54 17.47
N TYR A 7 25.66 -7.98 17.80
CA TYR A 7 24.82 -8.47 18.89
C TYR A 7 24.34 -9.92 18.74
N LEU A 8 24.24 -10.44 17.51
CA LEU A 8 23.69 -11.79 17.25
C LEU A 8 24.75 -12.88 17.08
N CYS A 9 25.98 -12.53 16.70
CA CYS A 9 27.00 -13.52 16.33
C CYS A 9 28.41 -13.18 16.83
N ASP A 10 28.54 -12.15 17.66
CA ASP A 10 29.79 -11.66 18.28
C ASP A 10 30.93 -11.28 17.31
N THR A 11 30.71 -11.36 16.00
CA THR A 11 31.69 -10.98 14.98
C THR A 11 31.97 -9.48 15.06
N LEU A 12 33.25 -9.10 14.94
CA LEU A 12 33.65 -7.70 14.93
C LEU A 12 32.99 -6.94 13.77
N ILE A 13 32.41 -5.78 14.08
CA ILE A 13 31.88 -4.85 13.08
C ILE A 13 33.02 -3.97 12.59
N THR A 14 33.36 -4.15 11.31
CA THR A 14 34.36 -3.40 10.57
C THR A 14 33.68 -2.46 9.57
N ALA A 15 34.45 -1.63 8.86
CA ALA A 15 33.88 -0.73 7.85
C ALA A 15 33.19 -1.51 6.70
N GLU A 16 33.68 -2.70 6.38
CA GLU A 16 33.23 -3.52 5.25
C GLU A 16 31.90 -4.23 5.56
N ASN A 17 31.71 -4.68 6.81
CA ASN A 17 30.50 -5.41 7.23
C ASN A 17 29.52 -4.54 8.02
N LYS A 18 29.79 -3.25 8.20
CA LYS A 18 28.88 -2.29 8.84
C LYS A 18 27.57 -2.18 8.05
N THR A 19 26.48 -2.04 8.80
CA THR A 19 25.15 -1.77 8.28
C THR A 19 24.38 -0.91 9.29
N THR A 20 23.33 -0.25 8.81
CA THR A 20 22.40 0.52 9.64
C THR A 20 21.12 -0.27 9.76
N GLU A 21 20.70 -0.56 10.99
CA GLU A 21 19.45 -1.25 11.29
C GLU A 21 18.50 -0.35 12.07
N HIS A 22 17.18 -0.55 11.90
CA HIS A 22 16.19 0.11 12.72
C HIS A 22 15.94 -0.68 14.00
N ILE A 23 16.00 -0.03 15.17
CA ILE A 23 15.78 -0.70 16.47
C ILE A 23 14.36 -1.26 16.57
N ILE A 24 13.40 -0.52 16.06
CA ILE A 24 12.04 -0.98 15.77
C ILE A 24 11.92 -0.99 14.25
N LEU A 25 11.37 -2.05 13.66
CA LEU A 25 11.32 -2.18 12.20
C LEU A 25 10.69 -0.96 11.53
N ASN A 26 11.30 -0.50 10.45
CA ASN A 26 10.70 0.52 9.58
C ASN A 26 9.31 0.10 9.07
N ALA A 27 9.08 -1.20 8.90
CA ALA A 27 7.80 -1.76 8.50
C ALA A 27 6.65 -1.47 9.48
N ILE A 28 6.98 -1.20 10.74
CA ILE A 28 6.00 -0.88 11.79
C ILE A 28 6.16 0.54 12.34
N GLY A 29 6.76 1.43 11.54
CA GLY A 29 6.90 2.86 11.86
C GLY A 29 8.14 3.23 12.67
N GLY A 30 9.08 2.31 12.90
CA GLY A 30 10.28 2.60 13.66
C GLY A 30 11.23 3.58 12.94
N ARG A 31 11.76 4.54 13.71
CA ARG A 31 12.66 5.61 13.20
C ARG A 31 14.06 5.60 13.80
N LEU A 32 14.20 5.06 15.01
CA LEU A 32 15.49 4.97 15.70
C LEU A 32 16.39 3.95 14.99
N LYS A 33 17.62 4.35 14.68
CA LYS A 33 18.59 3.53 13.95
C LYS A 33 19.87 3.32 14.75
N ALA A 34 20.52 2.18 14.53
CA ALA A 34 21.85 1.90 15.04
C ALA A 34 22.77 1.44 13.90
N GLY A 35 23.96 2.07 13.80
CA GLY A 35 24.96 1.76 12.78
C GLY A 35 26.05 0.78 13.22
N TYR A 36 26.04 0.33 14.48
CA TYR A 36 27.07 -0.54 15.07
C TYR A 36 26.46 -1.63 15.96
N LEU A 37 25.25 -2.10 15.61
CA LEU A 37 24.53 -3.13 16.38
C LEU A 37 24.70 -4.51 15.76
N LEU A 38 24.48 -4.64 14.44
CA LEU A 38 24.55 -5.89 13.71
C LEU A 38 25.58 -5.80 12.59
N CYS A 39 26.23 -6.93 12.28
CA CYS A 39 26.96 -7.07 11.04
C CYS A 39 25.98 -7.26 9.87
N ARG A 40 26.41 -6.93 8.66
CA ARG A 40 25.60 -7.02 7.43
C ARG A 40 24.93 -8.39 7.25
N SER A 41 25.64 -9.48 7.51
CA SER A 41 25.09 -10.85 7.33
C SER A 41 23.92 -11.13 8.26
N CYS A 42 24.07 -10.80 9.55
CA CYS A 42 23.00 -10.97 10.54
C CYS A 42 21.81 -10.07 10.22
N ASN A 43 22.09 -8.83 9.83
CA ASN A 43 21.07 -7.85 9.47
C ASN A 43 20.21 -8.31 8.30
N SER A 44 20.85 -8.75 7.21
CA SER A 44 20.14 -9.29 6.06
C SER A 44 19.35 -10.55 6.42
N THR A 45 19.91 -11.42 7.26
CA THR A 45 19.23 -12.65 7.68
C THR A 45 17.99 -12.37 8.52
N ALA A 46 18.07 -11.44 9.48
CA ALA A 46 16.93 -10.99 10.26
C ALA A 46 15.85 -10.36 9.34
N GLY A 47 16.28 -9.48 8.43
CA GLY A 47 15.44 -8.84 7.43
C GLY A 47 14.64 -9.81 6.57
N HIS A 48 15.24 -10.94 6.15
CA HIS A 48 14.58 -11.97 5.36
C HIS A 48 13.79 -13.01 6.17
N ARG A 49 13.93 -13.02 7.50
CA ARG A 49 13.31 -14.02 8.38
C ARG A 49 12.40 -13.38 9.40
N ALA A 50 12.92 -13.10 10.60
CA ALA A 50 12.12 -12.66 11.74
C ALA A 50 11.42 -11.33 11.45
N ASP A 51 12.13 -10.39 10.83
CA ASP A 51 11.60 -9.05 10.56
C ASP A 51 10.51 -9.09 9.49
N ALA A 52 10.73 -9.87 8.43
CA ALA A 52 9.72 -10.10 7.39
C ALA A 52 8.46 -10.79 7.95
N ALA A 53 8.64 -11.78 8.83
CA ALA A 53 7.53 -12.47 9.48
C ALA A 53 6.72 -11.51 10.37
N LEU A 54 7.40 -10.72 11.20
CA LEU A 54 6.75 -9.75 12.08
C LEU A 54 6.04 -8.63 11.29
N ALA A 55 6.71 -8.09 10.27
CA ALA A 55 6.13 -7.08 9.39
C ALA A 55 4.84 -7.57 8.72
N LYS A 56 4.82 -8.83 8.25
CA LYS A 56 3.64 -9.45 7.65
C LYS A 56 2.51 -9.66 8.65
N GLN A 57 2.82 -10.09 9.87
CA GLN A 57 1.82 -10.27 10.93
C GLN A 57 1.14 -8.97 11.33
N LEU A 58 1.89 -7.86 11.34
CA LEU A 58 1.39 -6.55 11.75
C LEU A 58 0.87 -5.69 10.58
N GLU A 59 0.98 -6.16 9.34
CA GLU A 59 0.64 -5.42 8.12
C GLU A 59 -0.78 -4.82 8.18
N ALA A 60 -1.75 -5.59 8.68
CA ALA A 60 -3.13 -5.13 8.83
C ALA A 60 -3.27 -3.97 9.83
N LEU A 61 -2.58 -4.05 10.97
CA LEU A 61 -2.60 -2.97 11.96
C LEU A 61 -1.93 -1.72 11.40
N MET A 62 -0.84 -1.87 10.65
CA MET A 62 -0.13 -0.73 10.06
C MET A 62 -0.98 -0.01 9.02
N ALA A 63 -1.71 -0.77 8.20
CA ALA A 63 -2.68 -0.20 7.27
C ALA A 63 -3.81 0.51 8.01
N LEU A 64 -4.48 -0.16 8.95
CA LEU A 64 -5.64 0.39 9.69
C LEU A 64 -5.32 1.66 10.48
N LEU A 65 -4.11 1.75 11.04
CA LEU A 65 -3.67 2.89 11.82
C LEU A 65 -2.95 3.96 10.97
N GLY A 66 -2.81 3.75 9.66
CA GLY A 66 -2.12 4.68 8.77
C GLY A 66 -0.65 4.93 9.16
N ILE A 67 0.05 3.91 9.65
CA ILE A 67 1.42 4.09 10.17
C ILE A 67 2.39 4.40 9.03
N GLU A 68 2.95 5.60 9.07
CA GLU A 68 3.94 6.05 8.10
C GLU A 68 5.29 5.34 8.29
N ARG A 69 5.81 4.83 7.18
CA ARG A 69 7.14 4.24 7.09
C ARG A 69 8.14 5.33 6.69
N GLU A 70 9.38 5.19 7.12
CA GLU A 70 10.46 6.04 6.62
C GLU A 70 10.78 5.74 5.15
N ARG A 71 10.53 4.50 4.74
CA ARG A 71 10.66 4.04 3.35
C ARG A 71 9.47 3.18 2.96
N GLY A 72 8.94 3.44 1.77
CA GLY A 72 7.80 2.73 1.17
C GLY A 72 6.45 3.29 1.59
N ASP A 73 5.39 2.78 0.97
CA ASP A 73 4.02 3.21 1.23
C ASP A 73 3.38 2.44 2.39
N ILE A 74 2.28 2.99 2.91
CA ILE A 74 1.39 2.30 3.85
C ILE A 74 0.86 1.03 3.19
N PRO A 75 0.83 -0.13 3.88
CA PRO A 75 0.31 -1.36 3.31
C PRO A 75 -1.16 -1.23 2.89
N VAL A 76 -1.53 -1.93 1.82
CA VAL A 76 -2.92 -1.98 1.34
C VAL A 76 -3.55 -3.28 1.81
N LEU A 77 -4.64 -3.18 2.57
CA LEU A 77 -5.43 -4.36 2.93
C LEU A 77 -6.36 -4.73 1.80
N LYS A 78 -6.27 -5.97 1.33
CA LYS A 78 -7.03 -6.46 0.18
C LYS A 78 -8.11 -7.45 0.61
N GLY A 79 -9.13 -7.59 -0.23
CA GLY A 79 -10.11 -8.67 -0.11
C GLY A 79 -11.27 -8.37 0.85
N GLY A 80 -11.54 -7.10 1.15
CA GLY A 80 -12.81 -6.72 1.76
C GLY A 80 -13.95 -7.02 0.79
N LYS A 81 -15.08 -7.55 1.28
CA LYS A 81 -16.26 -7.86 0.47
C LYS A 81 -17.49 -7.17 1.04
N SER A 82 -18.28 -6.54 0.18
CA SER A 82 -19.62 -6.06 0.56
C SER A 82 -20.63 -7.21 0.61
N GLU A 83 -21.82 -6.96 1.14
CA GLU A 83 -22.94 -7.91 1.15
C GLU A 83 -23.31 -8.38 -0.28
N ASP A 84 -23.21 -7.48 -1.27
CA ASP A 84 -23.44 -7.77 -2.69
C ASP A 84 -22.27 -8.52 -3.37
N GLY A 85 -21.22 -8.89 -2.63
CA GLY A 85 -20.07 -9.63 -3.13
C GLY A 85 -19.04 -8.80 -3.91
N LYS A 86 -19.13 -7.46 -3.90
CA LYS A 86 -18.13 -6.57 -4.52
C LYS A 86 -16.86 -6.50 -3.67
N GLU A 87 -15.70 -6.55 -4.32
CA GLU A 87 -14.39 -6.53 -3.66
C GLU A 87 -13.87 -5.09 -3.51
N TYR A 88 -13.33 -4.79 -2.34
CA TYR A 88 -12.72 -3.52 -1.97
C TYR A 88 -11.36 -3.70 -1.31
N ASP A 89 -10.47 -2.76 -1.60
CA ASP A 89 -9.16 -2.63 -0.98
C ASP A 89 -9.15 -1.39 -0.08
N PHE A 90 -8.45 -1.47 1.05
CA PHE A 90 -8.27 -0.37 1.99
C PHE A 90 -6.85 0.16 1.94
N HIS A 91 -6.73 1.44 1.56
CA HIS A 91 -5.49 2.16 1.33
C HIS A 91 -5.18 3.11 2.50
N GLY A 92 -5.25 2.62 3.73
CA GLY A 92 -4.94 3.37 4.96
C GLY A 92 -5.96 4.41 5.39
N GLU A 93 -6.50 5.17 4.44
CA GLU A 93 -7.51 6.20 4.68
C GLU A 93 -8.77 5.98 3.85
N LYS A 94 -8.64 5.28 2.73
CA LYS A 94 -9.68 5.16 1.71
C LYS A 94 -10.01 3.71 1.43
N ILE A 95 -11.30 3.42 1.34
CA ILE A 95 -11.80 2.16 0.78
C ILE A 95 -12.05 2.43 -0.71
N VAL A 96 -11.40 1.66 -1.58
CA VAL A 96 -11.55 1.77 -3.04
C VAL A 96 -11.95 0.41 -3.61
N PRO A 97 -12.75 0.36 -4.69
CA PRO A 97 -13.08 -0.91 -5.33
C PRO A 97 -11.82 -1.64 -5.82
N SER A 98 -11.63 -2.92 -5.51
CA SER A 98 -10.44 -3.68 -5.98
C SER A 98 -10.40 -3.82 -7.50
N LYS A 99 -11.57 -3.71 -8.14
CA LYS A 99 -11.77 -3.64 -9.60
C LYS A 99 -12.75 -2.52 -9.91
N PRO A 100 -12.61 -1.85 -11.06
CA PRO A 100 -13.57 -0.83 -11.46
C PRO A 100 -14.99 -1.42 -11.53
N VAL A 101 -15.93 -0.76 -10.85
CA VAL A 101 -17.34 -1.18 -10.81
C VAL A 101 -18.10 -0.35 -11.83
N PHE A 102 -18.85 -1.03 -12.68
CA PHE A 102 -19.78 -0.44 -13.62
C PHE A 102 -21.19 -0.91 -13.26
N THR A 103 -22.08 0.03 -12.94
CA THR A 103 -23.49 -0.27 -12.69
C THR A 103 -24.33 0.52 -13.69
N GLN A 104 -25.18 -0.18 -14.45
CA GLN A 104 -26.17 0.43 -15.32
C GLN A 104 -27.56 0.07 -14.80
N THR A 105 -28.37 1.07 -14.50
CA THR A 105 -29.79 0.92 -14.17
C THR A 105 -30.63 1.59 -15.27
N ASP A 106 -31.61 0.86 -15.79
CA ASP A 106 -32.53 1.35 -16.80
C ASP A 106 -33.81 1.85 -16.11
N GLU A 107 -34.02 3.18 -16.07
CA GLU A 107 -35.26 3.81 -15.62
C GLU A 107 -36.04 4.34 -16.85
N GLY A 108 -36.80 3.46 -17.50
CA GLY A 108 -37.61 3.82 -18.66
C GLY A 108 -36.78 4.33 -19.83
N THR A 109 -36.85 5.64 -20.13
CA THR A 109 -36.08 6.31 -21.20
C THR A 109 -34.71 6.83 -20.75
N LYS A 110 -34.39 6.77 -19.44
CA LYS A 110 -33.12 7.25 -18.89
C LYS A 110 -32.26 6.08 -18.45
N LYS A 111 -31.00 6.08 -18.87
CA LYS A 111 -29.97 5.16 -18.39
C LYS A 111 -29.16 5.84 -17.32
N HIS A 112 -29.14 5.29 -16.11
CA HIS A 112 -28.25 5.74 -15.06
C HIS A 112 -26.97 4.89 -15.10
N ILE A 113 -25.82 5.53 -15.26
CA ILE A 113 -24.52 4.88 -15.33
C ILE A 113 -23.68 5.35 -14.15
N SER A 114 -23.34 4.43 -13.25
CA SER A 114 -22.43 4.68 -12.13
C SER A 114 -21.10 3.96 -12.37
N ILE A 115 -20.01 4.71 -12.24
CA ILE A 115 -18.64 4.21 -12.41
C ILE A 115 -17.88 4.50 -11.13
N SER A 116 -17.18 3.50 -10.61
CA SER A 116 -16.20 3.68 -9.54
C SER A 116 -14.90 3.05 -9.97
N ALA A 117 -13.82 3.83 -9.97
CA ALA A 117 -12.48 3.42 -10.41
C ALA A 117 -11.45 3.59 -9.29
N ARG A 118 -10.28 2.95 -9.42
CA ARG A 118 -9.22 2.99 -8.38
C ARG A 118 -8.34 4.23 -8.46
N SER A 119 -8.40 4.94 -9.58
CA SER A 119 -7.61 6.16 -9.81
C SER A 119 -8.30 7.08 -10.80
N ILE A 120 -7.91 8.35 -10.79
CA ILE A 120 -8.37 9.37 -11.74
C ILE A 120 -8.04 8.95 -13.19
N ARG A 121 -6.87 8.37 -13.43
CA ARG A 121 -6.46 7.90 -14.78
C ARG A 121 -7.34 6.75 -15.27
N GLU A 122 -7.68 5.80 -14.39
CA GLU A 122 -8.57 4.68 -14.73
C GLU A 122 -10.00 5.18 -14.97
N MET A 123 -10.48 6.14 -14.16
CA MET A 123 -11.77 6.80 -14.35
C MET A 123 -11.87 7.46 -15.73
N GLU A 124 -10.87 8.25 -16.12
CA GLU A 124 -10.85 8.92 -17.41
C GLU A 124 -10.86 7.91 -18.58
N ALA A 125 -10.08 6.83 -18.48
CA ALA A 125 -10.05 5.77 -19.50
C ALA A 125 -11.42 5.07 -19.66
N MET A 126 -12.12 4.82 -18.54
CA MET A 126 -13.46 4.25 -18.55
C MET A 126 -14.49 5.21 -19.17
N LEU A 127 -14.45 6.49 -18.79
CA LEU A 127 -15.34 7.52 -19.35
C LEU A 127 -15.12 7.68 -20.86
N ARG A 128 -13.87 7.72 -21.33
CA ARG A 128 -13.55 7.75 -22.77
C ARG A 128 -14.09 6.52 -23.51
N SER A 129 -14.05 5.35 -22.89
CA SER A 129 -14.59 4.11 -23.47
C SER A 129 -16.13 4.14 -23.54
N LEU A 130 -16.78 4.79 -22.58
CA LEU A 130 -18.23 4.98 -22.58
C LEU A 130 -18.68 6.06 -23.57
N ALA A 131 -17.95 7.16 -23.70
CA ALA A 131 -18.24 8.20 -24.68
C ALA A 131 -18.23 7.65 -26.13
N LYS A 132 -17.41 6.62 -26.40
CA LYS A 132 -17.44 5.90 -27.70
C LYS A 132 -18.77 5.17 -27.95
N LYS A 133 -19.38 4.61 -26.90
CA LYS A 133 -20.65 3.87 -26.99
C LYS A 133 -21.87 4.80 -26.87
N TYR A 134 -21.71 5.90 -26.14
CA TYR A 134 -22.74 6.87 -25.84
C TYR A 134 -22.16 8.29 -26.06
N PRO A 135 -22.25 8.82 -27.30
CA PRO A 135 -21.65 10.11 -27.66
C PRO A 135 -22.17 11.32 -26.88
N VAL A 136 -23.30 11.15 -26.16
CA VAL A 136 -23.90 12.16 -25.28
C VAL A 136 -23.09 12.40 -23.99
N ILE A 137 -22.16 11.51 -23.66
CA ILE A 137 -21.33 11.64 -22.45
C ILE A 137 -20.17 12.60 -22.72
N ASP A 138 -20.20 13.76 -22.07
CA ASP A 138 -19.04 14.65 -21.98
C ASP A 138 -18.10 14.17 -20.87
N VAL A 139 -16.91 13.69 -21.26
CA VAL A 139 -15.89 13.17 -20.35
C VAL A 139 -15.37 14.27 -19.41
N ALA A 140 -15.19 15.49 -19.88
CA ALA A 140 -14.64 16.58 -19.08
C ALA A 140 -15.64 17.01 -18.00
N GLU A 141 -16.92 17.03 -18.33
CA GLU A 141 -17.97 17.36 -17.36
C GLU A 141 -18.21 16.24 -16.34
N ALA A 142 -18.20 14.97 -16.80
CA ALA A 142 -18.31 13.82 -15.90
C ALA A 142 -17.15 13.74 -14.89
N MET A 143 -15.93 14.14 -15.28
CA MET A 143 -14.77 14.18 -14.38
C MET A 143 -14.86 15.25 -13.28
N LYS A 144 -15.68 16.30 -13.46
CA LYS A 144 -15.89 17.32 -12.41
C LYS A 144 -16.83 16.86 -11.30
N GLN A 145 -17.68 15.87 -11.59
CA GLN A 145 -18.61 15.30 -10.62
C GLN A 145 -17.98 14.19 -9.75
N SER A 146 -16.74 13.78 -10.08
CA SER A 146 -15.95 12.86 -9.25
C SER A 146 -15.36 13.57 -8.04
N VAL A 147 -16.15 13.66 -6.95
CA VAL A 147 -15.69 14.02 -5.60
C VAL A 147 -16.02 12.87 -4.66
#